data_AF-A0A3N2QRE6-F1
#
_entry.id   AF-A0A3N2QRE6-F1
#
_cell.length_a   1.000
_cell.length_b   1.000
_cell.length_c   1.000
_cell.angle_alpha   90.00
_cell.angle_beta   90.00
_cell.angle_gamma   90.00
#
_symmetry.space_group_name_H-M   'P 1'
#
loop_
_entity.id
_entity.type
_entity.pdbx_description
1 polymer ?
#
loop_
_entity_poly.entity_id
_entity_poly.type
_entity_poly.pdbx_seq_one_letter_code
_entity_poly.pdbx_strand_id
1 'polypeptide(L)'
;MRTVIAPVTTIWRDRQRSARDRELLFGEAFRVEGDADGLVFGRADRDGYPGFVDATALSDRAIAPTDRITVARSYALLSPEPLLDPLHAAVEMLPLSFGARVRCIGAASRRWVEIDLGRPHPGGVDGERHAYVPRIHMGELVPMADPVAVAELLLGTPYLWGGNSAFGIDCSGLVQIACLACGIPCPGDSHQQEAELGELLADPNPNDLRRGDLMFWKGHVAWVADGSRILHANAHHMAVAFEDRAAAVARIKGQGGGPVTALKRLAPG
;
A
#
# COMPACT_ATOMS: atom_id res chain seq x y z
N MET A 1 -3.85 -12.46 -16.49
CA MET A 1 -3.32 -11.66 -15.36
C MET A 1 -2.13 -10.86 -15.87
N ARG A 2 -2.03 -9.59 -15.54
CA ARG A 2 -0.88 -8.71 -15.85
C ARG A 2 -0.28 -8.18 -14.55
N THR A 3 0.99 -7.80 -14.56
CA THR A 3 1.68 -7.25 -13.39
C THR A 3 1.79 -5.74 -13.52
N VAL A 4 1.60 -5.00 -12.43
CA VAL A 4 1.80 -3.56 -12.39
C VAL A 4 3.29 -3.24 -12.48
N ILE A 5 3.66 -2.39 -13.42
CA ILE A 5 5.03 -1.93 -13.65
C ILE A 5 5.21 -0.44 -13.35
N ALA A 6 4.13 0.33 -13.18
CA ALA A 6 4.21 1.67 -12.62
C ALA A 6 4.58 1.61 -11.11
N PRO A 7 5.24 2.64 -10.55
CA PRO A 7 5.47 2.75 -9.10
C PRO A 7 4.19 2.56 -8.29
N VAL A 8 3.17 3.30 -8.71
CA VAL A 8 1.81 3.32 -8.21
C VAL A 8 0.92 3.60 -9.42
N THR A 9 -0.17 2.86 -9.57
CA THR A 9 -1.20 3.15 -10.56
C THR A 9 -2.55 3.23 -9.89
N THR A 10 -3.40 4.14 -10.36
CA THR A 10 -4.77 4.28 -9.91
C THR A 10 -5.66 3.20 -10.52
N ILE A 11 -6.56 2.65 -9.70
CA ILE A 11 -7.81 2.01 -10.12
C ILE A 11 -8.86 3.12 -10.16
N TRP A 12 -9.21 3.53 -11.39
CA TRP A 12 -10.24 4.52 -11.67
C TRP A 12 -11.63 3.90 -11.60
N ARG A 13 -12.58 4.67 -11.10
CA ARG A 13 -13.99 4.28 -11.03
C ARG A 13 -14.60 3.97 -12.40
N ASP A 14 -14.30 4.84 -13.35
CA ASP A 14 -14.84 4.79 -14.69
C ASP A 14 -13.78 5.19 -15.73
N ARG A 15 -14.15 5.04 -16.99
CA ARG A 15 -13.28 5.32 -18.13
C ARG A 15 -12.96 6.81 -18.29
N GLN A 16 -13.75 7.68 -17.67
CA GLN A 16 -13.53 9.14 -17.66
C GLN A 16 -12.58 9.56 -16.54
N ARG A 17 -12.12 8.62 -15.71
CA ARG A 17 -11.24 8.86 -14.57
C ARG A 17 -11.88 9.84 -13.57
N SER A 18 -13.20 9.75 -13.38
CA SER A 18 -13.95 10.69 -12.53
C SER A 18 -13.53 10.68 -11.06
N ALA A 19 -13.06 9.53 -10.57
CA ALA A 19 -12.55 9.34 -9.22
C ALA A 19 -11.49 8.25 -9.18
N ARG A 20 -10.47 8.47 -8.32
CA ARG A 20 -9.59 7.41 -7.83
C ARG A 20 -10.36 6.65 -6.75
N ASP A 21 -10.62 5.38 -7.01
CA ASP A 21 -11.21 4.51 -6.00
C ASP A 21 -10.08 3.85 -5.19
N ARG A 22 -9.02 3.34 -5.85
CA ARG A 22 -7.87 2.69 -5.18
C ARG A 22 -6.55 2.88 -5.93
N GLU A 23 -5.46 2.37 -5.34
CA GLU A 23 -4.15 2.25 -5.95
C GLU A 23 -3.62 0.81 -5.95
N LEU A 24 -2.82 0.48 -6.96
CA LEU A 24 -1.97 -0.70 -7.02
C LEU A 24 -0.50 -0.27 -7.06
N LEU A 25 0.35 -1.05 -6.42
CA LEU A 25 1.79 -0.86 -6.33
C LEU A 25 2.51 -1.66 -7.42
N PHE A 26 3.75 -1.26 -7.70
CA PHE A 26 4.68 -2.05 -8.50
C PHE A 26 4.70 -3.53 -8.08
N GLY A 27 4.61 -4.42 -9.06
CA GLY A 27 4.62 -5.87 -8.90
C GLY A 27 3.30 -6.50 -8.44
N GLU A 28 2.27 -5.72 -8.13
CA GLU A 28 0.96 -6.28 -7.85
C GLU A 28 0.30 -6.84 -9.11
N ALA A 29 -0.48 -7.89 -8.95
CA ALA A 29 -1.19 -8.53 -10.05
C ALA A 29 -2.57 -7.91 -10.26
N PHE A 30 -2.96 -7.80 -11.54
CA PHE A 30 -4.27 -7.34 -11.99
C PHE A 30 -4.90 -8.36 -12.93
N ARG A 31 -6.11 -8.81 -12.59
CA ARG A 31 -6.92 -9.73 -13.39
C ARG A 31 -7.69 -8.94 -14.42
N VAL A 32 -7.21 -8.96 -15.66
CA VAL A 32 -7.80 -8.27 -16.81
C VAL A 32 -9.08 -8.98 -17.26
N GLU A 33 -10.16 -8.21 -17.41
CA GLU A 33 -11.46 -8.67 -17.91
C GLU A 33 -11.82 -8.02 -19.26
N GLY A 34 -11.28 -6.84 -19.57
CA GLY A 34 -11.45 -6.19 -20.87
C GLY A 34 -10.46 -5.04 -21.11
N ASP A 35 -10.27 -4.67 -22.37
CA ASP A 35 -9.37 -3.58 -22.80
C ASP A 35 -10.10 -2.70 -23.81
N ALA A 36 -10.14 -1.39 -23.55
CA ALA A 36 -10.64 -0.43 -24.51
C ALA A 36 -10.10 0.99 -24.20
N ASP A 37 -9.70 1.71 -25.24
CA ASP A 37 -9.23 3.12 -25.20
C ASP A 37 -8.07 3.38 -24.22
N GLY A 38 -7.06 2.50 -24.19
CA GLY A 38 -5.87 2.66 -23.35
C GLY A 38 -6.11 2.42 -21.85
N LEU A 39 -7.32 2.00 -21.48
CA LEU A 39 -7.68 1.56 -20.13
C LEU A 39 -8.03 0.08 -20.14
N VAL A 40 -7.61 -0.59 -19.07
CA VAL A 40 -7.87 -2.01 -18.84
C VAL A 40 -8.85 -2.13 -17.69
N PHE A 41 -10.01 -2.71 -17.95
CA PHE A 41 -10.97 -3.08 -16.91
C PHE A 41 -10.61 -4.43 -16.31
N GLY A 42 -10.73 -4.54 -15.00
CA GLY A 42 -10.43 -5.77 -14.31
C GLY A 42 -10.52 -5.63 -12.80
N ARG A 43 -9.81 -6.51 -12.09
CA ARG A 43 -9.79 -6.59 -10.63
C ARG A 43 -8.38 -6.71 -10.08
N ALA A 44 -8.11 -6.01 -8.99
CA ALA A 44 -6.93 -6.25 -8.18
C ALA A 44 -6.90 -7.71 -7.70
N ASP A 45 -5.75 -8.37 -7.81
CA ASP A 45 -5.65 -9.79 -7.47
C ASP A 45 -5.82 -10.03 -5.95
N ARG A 46 -5.28 -9.11 -5.14
CA ARG A 46 -5.18 -9.19 -3.68
C ARG A 46 -6.50 -9.21 -2.91
N ASP A 47 -7.52 -8.52 -3.42
CA ASP A 47 -8.79 -8.25 -2.74
C ASP A 47 -10.00 -8.27 -3.69
N GLY A 48 -9.78 -8.45 -5.00
CA GLY A 48 -10.85 -8.43 -6.00
C GLY A 48 -11.39 -7.05 -6.36
N TYR A 49 -10.74 -5.96 -5.89
CA TYR A 49 -11.24 -4.59 -6.08
C TYR A 49 -11.34 -4.25 -7.58
N PRO A 50 -12.54 -3.94 -8.11
CA PRO A 50 -12.75 -3.71 -9.54
C PRO A 50 -12.41 -2.28 -9.96
N GLY A 51 -12.09 -2.11 -11.24
CA GLY A 51 -12.05 -0.78 -11.87
C GLY A 51 -11.17 -0.74 -13.11
N PHE A 52 -10.78 0.47 -13.51
CA PHE A 52 -10.00 0.72 -14.71
C PHE A 52 -8.57 1.15 -14.36
N VAL A 53 -7.58 0.52 -14.98
CA VAL A 53 -6.16 0.85 -14.83
C VAL A 53 -5.60 1.29 -16.18
N ASP A 54 -4.62 2.20 -16.18
CA ASP A 54 -3.95 2.59 -17.43
C ASP A 54 -3.20 1.38 -18.02
N ALA A 55 -3.43 1.09 -19.30
CA ALA A 55 -2.80 -0.05 -19.97
C ALA A 55 -1.27 0.04 -19.92
N THR A 56 -0.72 1.26 -19.94
CA THR A 56 0.73 1.51 -19.87
C THR A 56 1.34 1.23 -18.50
N ALA A 57 0.52 1.14 -17.45
CA ALA A 57 0.95 0.78 -16.11
C ALA A 57 1.08 -0.73 -15.90
N LEU A 58 0.70 -1.55 -16.88
CA LEU A 58 0.70 -3.00 -16.81
C LEU A 58 1.73 -3.61 -17.77
N SER A 59 2.40 -4.67 -17.32
CA SER A 59 3.27 -5.48 -18.17
C SER A 59 2.47 -6.28 -19.20
N ASP A 60 3.15 -6.65 -20.29
CA ASP A 60 2.66 -7.57 -21.31
C ASP A 60 2.56 -9.03 -20.84
N ARG A 61 3.26 -9.38 -19.76
CA ARG A 61 3.32 -10.73 -19.16
C ARG A 61 3.07 -10.71 -17.66
N ALA A 62 2.68 -11.84 -17.09
CA ALA A 62 2.71 -12.03 -15.64
C ALA A 62 4.16 -12.17 -15.14
N ILE A 63 4.47 -11.51 -14.03
CA ILE A 63 5.78 -11.57 -13.36
C ILE A 63 5.54 -12.05 -11.93
N ALA A 64 6.01 -13.25 -11.62
CA ALA A 64 5.90 -13.83 -10.28
C ALA A 64 6.93 -13.16 -9.36
N PRO A 65 6.52 -12.49 -8.26
CA PRO A 65 7.46 -11.85 -7.35
C PRO A 65 8.14 -12.88 -6.45
N THR A 66 9.38 -12.58 -6.05
CA THR A 66 10.14 -13.37 -5.07
C THR A 66 10.25 -12.65 -3.73
N ASP A 67 10.22 -11.31 -3.76
CA ASP A 67 10.51 -10.44 -2.62
C ASP A 67 9.58 -9.23 -2.61
N ARG A 68 9.67 -8.42 -1.57
CA ARG A 68 8.98 -7.13 -1.44
C ARG A 68 9.89 -6.07 -0.83
N ILE A 69 9.49 -4.81 -1.01
CA ILE A 69 10.06 -3.68 -0.29
C ILE A 69 9.54 -3.66 1.15
N THR A 70 10.46 -3.57 2.12
CA THR A 70 10.19 -3.66 3.56
C THR A 70 10.41 -2.35 4.32
N VAL A 71 10.98 -1.34 3.67
CA VAL A 71 11.06 0.04 4.18
C VAL A 71 9.91 0.88 3.62
N ALA A 72 9.57 1.98 4.31
CA ALA A 72 8.47 2.86 3.91
C ALA A 72 8.59 3.32 2.43
N ARG A 73 9.76 3.83 2.04
CA ARG A 73 10.04 4.36 0.70
C ARG A 73 11.42 3.88 0.26
N SER A 74 11.47 3.28 -0.92
CA SER A 74 12.67 2.83 -1.60
C SER A 74 12.67 3.35 -3.04
N TYR A 75 13.63 2.89 -3.82
CA TYR A 75 13.78 3.22 -5.23
C TYR A 75 14.48 2.08 -5.97
N ALA A 76 14.27 2.03 -7.28
CA ALA A 76 15.07 1.23 -8.20
C ALA A 76 15.84 2.16 -9.15
N LEU A 77 17.13 1.89 -9.36
CA LEU A 77 17.98 2.63 -10.29
C LEU A 77 17.99 1.90 -11.64
N LEU A 78 17.76 2.64 -12.73
CA LEU A 78 17.68 2.09 -14.08
C LEU A 78 19.04 1.92 -14.78
N SER A 79 20.11 2.44 -14.20
CA SER A 79 21.49 2.22 -14.67
C SER A 79 22.37 1.76 -13.51
N PRO A 80 23.38 0.91 -13.77
CA PRO A 80 24.39 0.55 -12.78
C PRO A 80 25.52 1.60 -12.65
N GLU A 81 25.57 2.64 -13.49
CA GLU A 81 26.52 3.77 -13.38
C GLU A 81 26.66 4.41 -11.98
N PRO A 82 25.63 4.51 -11.12
CA PRO A 82 25.79 4.93 -9.72
C PRO A 82 26.65 3.99 -8.86
N LEU A 83 27.03 2.81 -9.35
CA LEU A 83 28.04 1.94 -8.72
C LEU A 83 29.47 2.45 -8.92
N LEU A 84 29.70 3.30 -9.93
CA LEU A 84 31.00 3.87 -10.28
C LEU A 84 31.12 5.36 -9.86
N ASP A 85 30.03 6.14 -9.93
CA ASP A 85 29.94 7.50 -9.36
C ASP A 85 28.48 7.88 -8.99
N PRO A 86 28.03 7.64 -7.75
CA PRO A 86 26.66 7.88 -7.31
C PRO A 86 26.25 9.36 -7.19
N LEU A 87 27.18 10.31 -7.30
CA LEU A 87 26.91 11.75 -7.11
C LEU A 87 26.66 12.50 -8.42
N HIS A 88 27.05 11.95 -9.58
CA HIS A 88 27.07 12.71 -10.85
C HIS A 88 26.37 12.06 -12.04
N ALA A 89 25.88 10.81 -11.94
CA ALA A 89 25.11 10.20 -13.02
C ALA A 89 23.65 10.66 -13.00
N ALA A 90 23.10 11.04 -14.16
CA ALA A 90 21.67 11.28 -14.34
C ALA A 90 20.92 9.94 -14.31
N VAL A 91 20.74 9.39 -13.11
CA VAL A 91 20.09 8.10 -12.95
C VAL A 91 18.59 8.31 -12.88
N GLU A 92 17.88 7.88 -13.92
CA GLU A 92 16.43 7.72 -13.80
C GLU A 92 16.13 6.71 -12.69
N MET A 93 15.29 7.12 -11.74
CA MET A 93 14.90 6.31 -10.60
C MET A 93 13.41 6.03 -10.62
N LEU A 94 13.04 4.80 -10.26
CA LEU A 94 11.67 4.38 -10.05
C LEU A 94 11.38 4.38 -8.54
N PRO A 95 10.50 5.24 -8.00
CA PRO A 95 10.14 5.17 -6.59
C PRO A 95 9.39 3.87 -6.29
N LEU A 96 9.64 3.27 -5.13
CA LEU A 96 8.97 2.05 -4.68
C LEU A 96 8.41 2.25 -3.27
N SER A 97 7.12 1.98 -3.10
CA SER A 97 6.44 1.99 -1.79
C SER A 97 6.77 0.71 -1.01
N PHE A 98 6.70 0.77 0.32
CA PHE A 98 6.50 -0.42 1.15
C PHE A 98 5.43 -1.33 0.55
N GLY A 99 5.70 -2.64 0.56
CA GLY A 99 4.79 -3.65 0.02
C GLY A 99 4.84 -3.83 -1.50
N ALA A 100 5.55 -2.96 -2.25
CA ALA A 100 5.83 -3.20 -3.66
C ALA A 100 6.50 -4.57 -3.83
N ARG A 101 5.98 -5.37 -4.75
CA ARG A 101 6.44 -6.75 -4.99
C ARG A 101 7.47 -6.73 -6.11
N VAL A 102 8.56 -7.49 -5.97
CA VAL A 102 9.64 -7.48 -6.94
C VAL A 102 10.09 -8.90 -7.26
N ARG A 103 10.55 -9.10 -8.48
CA ARG A 103 11.16 -10.37 -8.92
C ARG A 103 12.67 -10.18 -8.98
N CYS A 104 13.38 -10.72 -8.01
CA CYS A 104 14.84 -10.76 -8.01
C CYS A 104 15.32 -11.67 -9.15
N ILE A 105 16.22 -11.17 -9.98
CA ILE A 105 16.81 -11.94 -11.10
C ILE A 105 18.33 -12.11 -10.96
N GLY A 106 18.97 -11.34 -10.06
CA GLY A 106 20.41 -11.43 -9.84
C GLY A 106 20.88 -10.65 -8.62
N ALA A 107 22.13 -10.91 -8.24
CA ALA A 107 22.85 -10.12 -7.24
C ALA A 107 23.91 -9.29 -7.94
N ALA A 108 23.61 -8.03 -8.25
CA ALA A 108 24.57 -7.12 -8.87
C ALA A 108 25.77 -6.84 -7.94
N SER A 109 25.55 -6.78 -6.62
CA SER A 109 26.61 -6.70 -5.62
C SER A 109 26.13 -7.13 -4.23
N ARG A 110 26.99 -6.96 -3.20
CA ARG A 110 26.59 -7.09 -1.79
C ARG A 110 25.52 -6.06 -1.39
N ARG A 111 25.48 -4.88 -2.02
CA ARG A 111 24.58 -3.79 -1.67
C ARG A 111 23.33 -3.71 -2.53
N TRP A 112 23.35 -4.31 -3.72
CA TRP A 112 22.32 -4.14 -4.74
C TRP A 112 21.81 -5.48 -5.25
N VAL A 113 20.50 -5.53 -5.46
CA VAL A 113 19.78 -6.65 -6.07
C VAL A 113 19.25 -6.19 -7.41
N GLU A 114 19.41 -7.04 -8.41
CA GLU A 114 18.85 -6.82 -9.74
C GLU A 114 17.43 -7.40 -9.78
N ILE A 115 16.47 -6.61 -10.24
CA ILE A 115 15.04 -6.97 -10.32
C ILE A 115 14.52 -6.89 -11.76
N ASP A 116 13.53 -7.72 -12.09
CA ASP A 116 12.77 -7.60 -13.36
C ASP A 116 11.83 -6.38 -13.28
N LEU A 117 12.05 -5.40 -14.16
CA LEU A 117 11.25 -4.18 -14.31
C LEU A 117 9.93 -4.43 -15.07
N GLY A 118 9.84 -5.54 -15.81
CA GLY A 118 8.69 -5.91 -16.63
C GLY A 118 8.54 -5.12 -17.93
N ARG A 119 9.30 -4.03 -18.10
CA ARG A 119 9.35 -3.22 -19.33
C ARG A 119 10.78 -2.83 -19.69
N PRO A 120 11.06 -2.48 -20.95
CA PRO A 120 12.27 -1.76 -21.29
C PRO A 120 12.27 -0.38 -20.63
N HIS A 121 13.45 0.18 -20.40
CA HIS A 121 13.59 1.55 -19.92
C HIS A 121 14.57 2.36 -20.78
N PRO A 122 14.46 3.70 -20.78
CA PRO A 122 15.46 4.56 -21.42
C PRO A 122 16.86 4.27 -20.86
N GLY A 123 17.86 4.15 -21.73
CA GLY A 123 19.25 3.87 -21.35
C GLY A 123 19.61 2.39 -21.20
N GLY A 124 18.64 1.46 -21.25
CA GLY A 124 18.93 0.03 -21.33
C GLY A 124 19.45 -0.37 -22.72
N VAL A 125 20.42 -1.29 -22.78
CA VAL A 125 20.94 -1.83 -24.03
C VAL A 125 20.06 -3.01 -24.48
N ASP A 126 19.81 -3.16 -25.79
CA ASP A 126 19.11 -4.31 -26.38
C ASP A 126 17.75 -4.70 -25.74
N GLY A 127 17.01 -3.71 -25.22
CA GLY A 127 15.70 -3.95 -24.62
C GLY A 127 15.75 -4.55 -23.21
N GLU A 128 16.86 -4.33 -22.50
CA GLU A 128 17.03 -4.60 -21.07
C GLU A 128 15.83 -4.14 -20.24
N ARG A 129 15.44 -4.99 -19.28
CA ARG A 129 14.25 -4.83 -18.43
C ARG A 129 14.59 -5.04 -16.97
N HIS A 130 15.74 -4.58 -16.53
CA HIS A 130 16.16 -4.76 -15.15
C HIS A 130 16.43 -3.43 -14.47
N ALA A 131 16.39 -3.44 -13.14
CA ALA A 131 16.72 -2.28 -12.32
C ALA A 131 17.40 -2.76 -11.04
N TYR A 132 18.02 -1.83 -10.31
CA TYR A 132 18.78 -2.15 -9.10
C TYR A 132 18.12 -1.54 -7.87
N VAL A 133 17.82 -2.39 -6.89
CA VAL A 133 17.24 -1.96 -5.60
C VAL A 133 18.27 -2.21 -4.48
N PRO A 134 18.39 -1.31 -3.48
CA PRO A 134 19.24 -1.57 -2.32
C PRO A 134 18.79 -2.84 -1.60
N ARG A 135 19.71 -3.81 -1.43
CA ARG A 135 19.44 -5.11 -0.81
C ARG A 135 18.78 -5.00 0.56
N ILE A 136 19.20 -4.01 1.35
CA ILE A 136 18.70 -3.79 2.71
C ILE A 136 17.25 -3.28 2.77
N HIS A 137 16.71 -2.81 1.64
CA HIS A 137 15.31 -2.37 1.53
C HIS A 137 14.35 -3.50 1.17
N MET A 138 14.87 -4.71 0.92
CA MET A 138 14.12 -5.85 0.43
C MET A 138 14.00 -6.94 1.50
N GLY A 139 12.95 -7.74 1.39
CA GLY A 139 12.79 -8.95 2.19
C GLY A 139 11.81 -9.94 1.57
N GLU A 140 11.81 -11.14 2.13
CA GLU A 140 10.97 -12.24 1.67
C GLU A 140 9.47 -11.92 1.79
N LEU A 141 8.67 -12.62 0.98
CA LEU A 141 7.20 -12.57 0.98
C LEU A 141 6.58 -13.38 2.15
N VAL A 142 7.10 -13.20 3.37
CA VAL A 142 6.61 -13.87 4.59
C VAL A 142 5.72 -12.94 5.41
N PRO A 143 4.67 -13.39 6.10
CA PRO A 143 3.85 -12.51 6.95
C PRO A 143 4.67 -11.77 8.02
N MET A 144 4.44 -10.47 8.19
CA MET A 144 4.95 -9.71 9.33
C MET A 144 4.07 -9.95 10.57
N ALA A 145 4.63 -9.78 11.77
CA ALA A 145 3.94 -10.17 13.00
C ALA A 145 2.91 -9.14 13.52
N ASP A 146 3.18 -7.84 13.39
CA ASP A 146 2.37 -6.78 13.99
C ASP A 146 1.87 -5.78 12.92
N PRO A 147 0.57 -5.74 12.61
CA PRO A 147 0.02 -4.81 11.63
C PRO A 147 0.16 -3.35 12.07
N VAL A 148 0.13 -3.06 13.38
CA VAL A 148 0.32 -1.68 13.86
C VAL A 148 1.77 -1.25 13.66
N ALA A 149 2.75 -2.14 13.85
CA ALA A 149 4.15 -1.83 13.55
C ALA A 149 4.36 -1.53 12.05
N VAL A 150 3.64 -2.24 11.16
CA VAL A 150 3.64 -1.92 9.72
C VAL A 150 3.04 -0.55 9.47
N ALA A 151 1.89 -0.23 10.08
CA ALA A 151 1.28 1.08 9.96
C ALA A 151 2.18 2.22 10.49
N GLU A 152 2.95 1.96 11.56
CA GLU A 152 3.91 2.90 12.14
C GLU A 152 5.07 3.23 11.20
N LEU A 153 5.51 2.30 10.34
CA LEU A 153 6.50 2.57 9.29
C LEU A 153 6.04 3.69 8.33
N LEU A 154 4.73 3.91 8.23
CA LEU A 154 4.10 4.85 7.30
C LEU A 154 3.75 6.19 7.95
N LEU A 155 4.17 6.41 9.20
CA LEU A 155 3.96 7.68 9.91
C LEU A 155 4.42 8.88 9.09
N GLY A 156 3.61 9.93 9.07
CA GLY A 156 3.85 11.15 8.28
C GLY A 156 3.56 11.03 6.79
N THR A 157 3.17 9.86 6.27
CA THR A 157 2.71 9.75 4.88
C THR A 157 1.48 10.63 4.65
N PRO A 158 1.44 11.50 3.62
CA PRO A 158 0.31 12.39 3.39
C PRO A 158 -1.01 11.65 3.22
N TYR A 159 -2.09 12.24 3.73
CA TYR A 159 -3.43 11.74 3.49
C TYR A 159 -3.81 11.94 2.02
N LEU A 160 -4.23 10.87 1.36
CA LEU A 160 -4.67 10.88 -0.03
C LEU A 160 -5.88 9.96 -0.20
N TRP A 161 -7.05 10.51 -0.54
CA TRP A 161 -8.27 9.72 -0.77
C TRP A 161 -8.05 8.64 -1.84
N GLY A 162 -8.39 7.38 -1.56
CA GLY A 162 -8.14 6.23 -2.45
C GLY A 162 -6.66 5.83 -2.55
N GLY A 163 -5.79 6.44 -1.74
CA GLY A 163 -4.35 6.17 -1.71
C GLY A 163 -4.03 4.91 -0.92
N ASN A 164 -3.09 4.10 -1.42
CA ASN A 164 -2.68 2.84 -0.82
C ASN A 164 -1.16 2.61 -0.93
N SER A 165 -0.38 3.68 -0.78
CA SER A 165 1.08 3.66 -0.94
C SER A 165 1.78 4.60 0.04
N ALA A 166 3.06 4.40 0.32
CA ALA A 166 3.84 5.31 1.16
C ALA A 166 4.01 6.74 0.60
N PHE A 167 3.45 7.03 -0.58
CA PHE A 167 3.38 8.35 -1.20
C PHE A 167 2.03 9.06 -0.96
N GLY A 168 1.00 8.32 -0.56
CA GLY A 168 -0.33 8.83 -0.23
C GLY A 168 -1.25 7.71 0.26
N ILE A 169 -1.90 7.92 1.41
CA ILE A 169 -2.68 6.87 2.08
C ILE A 169 -4.01 7.44 2.59
N ASP A 170 -5.11 6.72 2.40
CA ASP A 170 -6.36 6.99 3.15
C ASP A 170 -6.52 6.07 4.38
N CYS A 171 -7.55 6.33 5.19
CA CYS A 171 -7.76 5.62 6.44
C CYS A 171 -7.84 4.09 6.25
N SER A 172 -8.59 3.65 5.26
CA SER A 172 -8.79 2.23 4.95
C SER A 172 -7.58 1.60 4.27
N GLY A 173 -6.84 2.38 3.48
CA GLY A 173 -5.59 1.96 2.86
C GLY A 173 -4.50 1.68 3.90
N LEU A 174 -4.41 2.49 4.95
CA LEU A 174 -3.46 2.24 6.06
C LEU A 174 -3.73 0.88 6.73
N VAL A 175 -5.01 0.57 6.98
CA VAL A 175 -5.42 -0.73 7.54
C VAL A 175 -5.14 -1.86 6.55
N GLN A 176 -5.44 -1.65 5.27
CA GLN A 176 -5.23 -2.66 4.24
C GLN A 176 -3.74 -3.01 4.05
N ILE A 177 -2.86 -2.01 3.95
CA ILE A 177 -1.42 -2.23 3.82
C ILE A 177 -0.89 -3.06 5.00
N ALA A 178 -1.27 -2.68 6.21
CA ALA A 178 -0.86 -3.35 7.44
C ALA A 178 -1.35 -4.81 7.50
N CYS A 179 -2.64 -5.05 7.27
CA CYS A 179 -3.22 -6.39 7.26
C CYS A 179 -2.57 -7.28 6.19
N LEU A 180 -2.46 -6.80 4.95
CA LEU A 180 -1.89 -7.58 3.84
C LEU A 180 -0.41 -7.93 4.08
N ALA A 181 0.37 -7.03 4.68
CA ALA A 181 1.77 -7.29 5.04
C ALA A 181 1.90 -8.40 6.11
N CYS A 182 0.90 -8.53 6.97
CA CYS A 182 0.74 -9.55 8.00
C CYS A 182 -0.02 -10.81 7.51
N GLY A 183 -0.33 -10.92 6.22
CA GLY A 183 -1.03 -12.09 5.67
C GLY A 183 -2.52 -12.16 6.01
N ILE A 184 -3.11 -11.07 6.50
CA ILE A 184 -4.52 -10.98 6.86
C ILE A 184 -5.29 -10.42 5.65
N PRO A 185 -6.24 -11.18 5.06
CA PRO A 185 -7.10 -10.67 4.00
C PRO A 185 -7.86 -9.44 4.47
N CYS A 186 -7.83 -8.37 3.67
CA CYS A 186 -8.39 -7.10 4.06
C CYS A 186 -9.07 -6.42 2.87
N PRO A 187 -10.38 -6.16 2.96
CA PRO A 187 -11.11 -5.40 1.95
C PRO A 187 -10.52 -4.01 1.77
N GLY A 188 -10.82 -3.42 0.61
CA GLY A 188 -10.38 -2.08 0.31
C GLY A 188 -10.98 -1.07 1.28
N ASP A 189 -12.31 -0.97 1.28
CA ASP A 189 -12.97 0.21 1.84
C ASP A 189 -13.37 0.04 3.30
N SER A 190 -13.37 1.14 4.06
CA SER A 190 -13.62 1.11 5.50
C SER A 190 -14.96 0.48 5.89
N HIS A 191 -16.01 0.62 5.06
CA HIS A 191 -17.32 0.03 5.32
C HIS A 191 -17.31 -1.50 5.15
N GLN A 192 -16.55 -2.03 4.19
CA GLN A 192 -16.33 -3.48 4.03
C GLN A 192 -15.43 -3.99 5.15
N GLN A 193 -14.39 -3.24 5.51
CA GLN A 193 -13.55 -3.56 6.65
C GLN A 193 -14.36 -3.63 7.95
N GLU A 194 -15.26 -2.69 8.20
CA GLU A 194 -16.16 -2.71 9.36
C GLU A 194 -17.06 -3.96 9.37
N ALA A 195 -17.59 -4.34 8.21
CA ALA A 195 -18.44 -5.53 8.07
C ALA A 195 -17.65 -6.84 8.24
N GLU A 196 -16.44 -6.94 7.69
CA GLU A 196 -15.77 -8.22 7.44
C GLU A 196 -14.54 -8.47 8.32
N LEU A 197 -13.81 -7.43 8.76
CA LEU A 197 -12.57 -7.62 9.52
C LEU A 197 -12.81 -7.85 11.01
N GLY A 198 -12.29 -8.96 11.52
CA GLY A 198 -12.24 -9.23 12.96
C GLY A 198 -13.61 -9.37 13.62
N GLU A 199 -13.57 -9.58 14.94
CA GLU A 199 -14.74 -9.79 15.78
C GLU A 199 -15.16 -8.50 16.46
N LEU A 200 -16.47 -8.24 16.53
CA LEU A 200 -17.03 -7.10 17.25
C LEU A 200 -16.75 -7.25 18.76
N LEU A 201 -16.16 -6.23 19.36
CA LEU A 201 -16.07 -6.09 20.81
C LEU A 201 -17.40 -5.52 21.30
N ALA A 202 -18.25 -6.36 21.91
CA ALA A 202 -19.52 -5.92 22.48
C ALA A 202 -19.28 -5.15 23.79
N ASP A 203 -19.75 -3.90 23.85
CA ASP A 203 -19.66 -3.00 25.01
C ASP A 203 -18.26 -2.93 25.66
N PRO A 204 -17.20 -2.59 24.89
CA PRO A 204 -15.84 -2.62 25.42
C PRO A 204 -15.65 -1.46 26.39
N ASN A 205 -15.11 -1.75 27.56
CA ASN A 205 -14.54 -0.69 28.39
C ASN A 205 -13.40 -0.04 27.58
N PRO A 206 -13.24 1.29 27.60
CA PRO A 206 -12.07 1.94 26.97
C PRO A 206 -10.71 1.34 27.36
N ASN A 207 -10.62 0.69 28.53
CA ASN A 207 -9.43 0.00 29.01
C ASN A 207 -9.24 -1.42 28.43
N ASP A 208 -10.25 -1.99 27.79
CA ASP A 208 -10.20 -3.34 27.18
C ASP A 208 -9.59 -3.32 25.77
N LEU A 209 -9.42 -2.12 25.21
CA LEU A 209 -8.82 -1.90 23.90
C LEU A 209 -7.33 -2.21 23.93
N ARG A 210 -6.89 -2.96 22.92
CA ARG A 210 -5.52 -3.45 22.77
C ARG A 210 -4.93 -2.94 21.47
N ARG A 211 -3.60 -2.90 21.42
CA ARG A 211 -2.86 -2.68 20.19
C ARG A 211 -3.34 -3.68 19.12
N GLY A 212 -3.68 -3.17 17.94
CA GLY A 212 -4.19 -3.97 16.83
C GLY A 212 -5.72 -4.10 16.78
N ASP A 213 -6.45 -3.55 17.76
CA ASP A 213 -7.88 -3.36 17.59
C ASP A 213 -8.15 -2.26 16.55
N LEU A 214 -9.33 -2.30 15.93
CA LEU A 214 -9.81 -1.36 14.94
C LEU A 214 -10.95 -0.54 15.52
N MET A 215 -10.94 0.77 15.29
CA MET A 215 -12.00 1.70 15.66
C MET A 215 -12.60 2.30 14.39
N PHE A 216 -13.91 2.13 14.21
CA PHE A 216 -14.64 2.56 13.02
C PHE A 216 -15.57 3.73 13.33
N TRP A 217 -15.75 4.59 12.32
CA TRP A 217 -16.81 5.57 12.21
C TRP A 217 -17.42 5.44 10.82
N LYS A 218 -18.52 6.14 10.56
CA LYS A 218 -19.08 6.25 9.22
C LYS A 218 -18.05 6.84 8.24
N GLY A 219 -17.48 5.97 7.39
CA GLY A 219 -16.49 6.34 6.37
C GLY A 219 -15.07 6.59 6.89
N HIS A 220 -14.73 6.16 8.11
CA HIS A 220 -13.37 6.31 8.66
C HIS A 220 -12.99 5.12 9.54
N VAL A 221 -11.69 4.81 9.59
CA VAL A 221 -11.14 3.73 10.42
C VAL A 221 -9.78 4.11 10.99
N ALA A 222 -9.46 3.61 12.18
CA ALA A 222 -8.18 3.79 12.84
C ALA A 222 -7.71 2.51 13.52
N TRP A 223 -6.40 2.33 13.63
CA TRP A 223 -5.80 1.36 14.54
C TRP A 223 -5.82 1.90 15.96
N VAL A 224 -6.17 1.07 16.93
CA VAL A 224 -5.76 1.27 18.32
C VAL A 224 -4.29 0.93 18.42
N ALA A 225 -3.45 1.92 18.73
CA ALA A 225 -2.01 1.73 18.79
C ALA A 225 -1.52 1.33 20.17
N ASP A 226 -2.17 1.86 21.21
CA ASP A 226 -1.97 1.55 22.63
C ASP A 226 -3.22 1.96 23.44
N GLY A 227 -3.15 1.92 24.77
CA GLY A 227 -4.31 2.20 25.65
C GLY A 227 -4.91 3.61 25.51
N SER A 228 -4.14 4.58 24.99
CA SER A 228 -4.55 5.98 24.89
C SER A 228 -4.56 6.52 23.47
N ARG A 229 -3.78 5.95 22.55
CA ARG A 229 -3.59 6.52 21.21
C ARG A 229 -4.17 5.65 20.10
N ILE A 230 -4.69 6.32 19.08
CA ILE A 230 -4.99 5.72 17.78
C ILE A 230 -3.93 6.12 16.76
N LEU A 231 -3.75 5.29 15.73
CA LEU A 231 -2.95 5.57 14.55
C LEU A 231 -3.85 5.50 13.31
N HIS A 232 -3.88 6.58 12.52
CA HIS A 232 -4.73 6.65 11.33
C HIS A 232 -4.20 7.65 10.29
N ALA A 233 -4.48 7.38 9.01
CA ALA A 233 -4.38 8.38 7.95
C ALA A 233 -5.65 9.23 7.98
N ASN A 234 -5.52 10.54 8.18
CA ASN A 234 -6.68 11.40 8.41
C ASN A 234 -6.52 12.78 7.76
N ALA A 235 -7.66 13.37 7.36
CA ALA A 235 -7.72 14.68 6.75
C ALA A 235 -7.56 15.85 7.74
N HIS A 236 -7.53 15.59 9.05
CA HIS A 236 -7.29 16.62 10.06
C HIS A 236 -5.80 17.01 10.12
N HIS A 237 -4.93 16.01 10.16
CA HIS A 237 -3.48 16.16 10.10
C HIS A 237 -2.93 16.16 8.66
N MET A 238 -3.78 15.82 7.68
CA MET A 238 -3.39 15.56 6.29
C MET A 238 -2.24 14.54 6.19
N ALA A 239 -2.19 13.57 7.11
CA ALA A 239 -1.13 12.57 7.20
C ALA A 239 -1.56 11.33 7.99
N VAL A 240 -0.75 10.28 7.93
CA VAL A 240 -0.70 9.20 8.93
C VAL A 240 -0.14 9.78 10.22
N ALA A 241 -0.93 9.79 11.29
CA ALA A 241 -0.55 10.39 12.56
C ALA A 241 -1.10 9.59 13.75
N PHE A 242 -0.40 9.71 14.88
CA PHE A 242 -0.95 9.34 16.18
C PHE A 242 -1.86 10.46 16.70
N GLU A 243 -2.98 10.09 17.30
CA GLU A 243 -3.83 11.02 18.06
C GLU A 243 -4.21 10.40 19.41
N ASP A 244 -4.41 11.25 20.42
CA ASP A 244 -5.12 10.81 21.62
C ASP A 244 -6.54 10.36 21.23
N ARG A 245 -6.90 9.15 21.64
CA ARG A 245 -8.15 8.49 21.25
C ARG A 245 -9.38 9.25 21.72
N ALA A 246 -9.37 9.76 22.96
CA ALA A 246 -10.52 10.48 23.51
C ALA A 246 -10.70 11.82 22.80
N ALA A 247 -9.60 12.54 22.55
CA ALA A 247 -9.59 13.79 21.79
C ALA A 247 -10.07 13.58 20.35
N ALA A 248 -9.58 12.53 19.67
CA ALA A 248 -9.99 12.20 18.31
C ALA A 248 -11.49 11.86 18.22
N VAL A 249 -12.01 11.04 19.14
CA VAL A 249 -13.44 10.71 19.22
C VAL A 249 -14.28 11.97 19.41
N ALA A 250 -13.90 12.85 20.35
CA ALA A 250 -14.62 14.10 20.60
C ALA A 250 -14.59 15.04 19.38
N ARG A 251 -13.43 15.19 18.74
CA ARG A 251 -13.22 16.02 17.55
C ARG A 251 -14.04 15.52 16.36
N ILE A 252 -13.94 14.24 16.02
CA ILE A 252 -14.66 13.63 14.88
C ILE A 252 -16.16 13.80 15.07
N LYS A 253 -16.67 13.55 16.28
CA LYS A 253 -18.08 13.77 16.61
C LYS A 253 -18.47 15.25 16.45
N GLY A 254 -17.66 16.17 16.97
CA GLY A 254 -17.91 17.62 16.89
C GLY A 254 -17.88 18.19 15.46
N GLN A 255 -17.17 17.53 14.54
CA GLN A 255 -17.08 17.91 13.12
C GLN A 255 -18.17 17.24 12.25
N GLY A 256 -19.12 16.52 12.86
CA GLY A 256 -20.20 15.84 12.13
C GLY A 256 -19.85 14.46 11.58
N GLY A 257 -18.68 13.91 11.91
CA GLY A 257 -18.28 12.53 11.55
C GLY A 257 -19.05 11.44 12.32
N GLY A 258 -19.81 11.82 13.35
CA GLY A 258 -20.65 10.91 14.11
C GLY A 258 -19.92 10.16 15.24
N PRO A 259 -20.63 9.27 15.95
CA PRO A 259 -20.02 8.43 16.98
C PRO A 259 -19.18 7.31 16.36
N VAL A 260 -18.36 6.65 17.19
CA VAL A 260 -17.76 5.35 16.85
C VAL A 260 -18.88 4.37 16.54
N THR A 261 -18.78 3.66 15.42
CA THR A 261 -19.79 2.71 14.93
C THR A 261 -19.46 1.28 15.31
N ALA A 262 -18.17 0.92 15.33
CA ALA A 262 -17.71 -0.39 15.76
C ALA A 262 -16.30 -0.34 16.37
N LEU A 263 -16.06 -1.26 17.31
CA LEU A 263 -14.73 -1.61 17.81
C LEU A 263 -14.51 -3.08 17.52
N LYS A 264 -13.47 -3.42 16.77
CA LYS A 264 -13.24 -4.79 16.31
C LYS A 264 -11.83 -5.27 16.66
N ARG A 265 -11.70 -6.55 16.96
CA ARG A 265 -10.41 -7.20 17.23
C ARG A 265 -10.14 -8.24 16.16
N LEU A 266 -8.96 -8.19 15.54
CA LEU A 266 -8.54 -9.23 14.61
C LEU A 266 -8.43 -10.57 15.35
N ALA A 267 -8.86 -11.65 14.70
CA ALA A 267 -8.68 -12.99 15.24
C ALA A 267 -7.18 -13.28 15.42
N PRO A 268 -6.78 -14.02 16.47
CA PRO A 268 -5.40 -14.48 16.57
C PRO A 268 -5.05 -15.33 15.34
N GLY A 269 -3.96 -14.98 14.67
CA GLY A 269 -3.38 -15.74 13.56
C GLY A 269 -2.62 -16.98 14.02
#